data_AF-A0A2S6S1B5-F1
#
_entry.id   AF-A0A2S6S1B5-F1
#
_cell.length_a   1.000
_cell.length_b   1.000
_cell.length_c   1.000
_cell.angle_alpha   90.00
_cell.angle_beta   90.00
_cell.angle_gamma   90.00
#
_symmetry.space_group_name_H-M   'P 1'
#
loop_
_entity.id
_entity.type
_entity.pdbx_description
1 polymer ?
#
loop_
_entity_poly.entity_id
_entity_poly.type
_entity_poly.pdbx_seq_one_letter_code
_entity_poly.pdbx_strand_id
1 'polypeptide(L)'
;MSKKNQINIVVAMKREAMPLINQWELKKNSRNFFSNKEKKINLIISGIGKKSAEKATIYLAEETDKNSFFLNIGIAGHKDYKLGEIILVSKVIDNKTKYSWYPSLLWKTKIKKNSLITVGFPKIKYTTDSLYDMEASGFFKGARVYAGPEKVQCIKIISDNKKSSILNISSKKIENWIHTNANIIDKLINEFLKI
;
A
#
# COMPACT_ATOMS: atom_id res chain seq x y z
N MET A 1 -22.05 19.55 -8.55
CA MET A 1 -21.47 18.26 -8.99
C MET A 1 -20.88 17.57 -7.76
N SER A 2 -21.45 16.44 -7.30
CA SER A 2 -20.87 15.71 -6.16
C SER A 2 -19.44 15.28 -6.52
N LYS A 3 -18.43 15.71 -5.77
CA LYS A 3 -17.06 15.24 -5.95
C LYS A 3 -17.08 13.71 -5.80
N LYS A 4 -16.92 12.97 -6.90
CA LYS A 4 -16.86 11.51 -6.85
C LYS A 4 -15.41 11.17 -6.50
N ASN A 5 -15.14 10.99 -5.21
CA ASN A 5 -13.84 10.56 -4.76
C ASN A 5 -13.54 9.17 -5.34
N GLN A 6 -12.29 8.99 -5.74
CA GLN A 6 -11.75 7.74 -6.27
C GLN A 6 -10.43 7.44 -5.59
N ILE A 7 -9.97 6.19 -5.69
CA ILE A 7 -8.74 5.75 -5.04
C ILE A 7 -7.75 5.14 -6.05
N ASN A 8 -6.50 5.58 -5.92
CA ASN A 8 -5.35 5.12 -6.66
C ASN A 8 -4.53 4.19 -5.78
N ILE A 9 -4.51 2.92 -6.14
CA ILE A 9 -3.84 1.87 -5.38
C ILE A 9 -2.52 1.52 -6.05
N VAL A 10 -1.45 1.49 -5.27
CA VAL A 10 -0.10 1.16 -5.75
C VAL A 10 0.38 -0.08 -5.01
N VAL A 11 0.67 -1.15 -5.75
CA VAL A 11 1.19 -2.42 -5.23
C VAL A 11 2.50 -2.77 -5.92
N ALA A 12 3.41 -3.47 -5.25
CA ALA A 12 4.74 -3.73 -5.82
C ALA A 12 4.71 -4.92 -6.80
N MET A 13 3.91 -5.94 -6.51
CA MET A 13 3.99 -7.23 -7.19
C MET A 13 2.65 -7.71 -7.74
N LYS A 14 2.67 -8.47 -8.85
CA LYS A 14 1.48 -9.10 -9.42
C LYS A 14 0.70 -9.96 -8.40
N ARG A 15 1.41 -10.72 -7.57
CA ARG A 15 0.84 -11.54 -6.48
C ARG A 15 0.15 -10.74 -5.37
N GLU A 16 0.51 -9.48 -5.18
CA GLU A 16 -0.26 -8.57 -4.31
C GLU A 16 -1.50 -8.04 -5.03
N ALA A 17 -1.38 -7.81 -6.34
CA ALA A 17 -2.42 -7.24 -7.16
C ALA A 17 -3.58 -8.21 -7.47
N MET A 18 -3.29 -9.49 -7.77
CA MET A 18 -4.31 -10.41 -8.32
C MET A 18 -5.53 -10.61 -7.41
N PRO A 19 -5.40 -10.83 -6.09
CA PRO A 19 -6.57 -10.97 -5.23
C PRO A 19 -7.46 -9.72 -5.24
N LEU A 20 -6.84 -8.54 -5.30
CA LEU A 20 -7.53 -7.24 -5.32
C LEU A 20 -8.20 -6.97 -6.67
N ILE A 21 -7.50 -7.28 -7.77
CA ILE A 21 -8.02 -7.17 -9.14
C ILE A 21 -9.25 -8.06 -9.29
N ASN A 22 -9.20 -9.30 -8.80
CA ASN A 22 -10.34 -10.22 -8.87
C ASN A 22 -11.50 -9.75 -8.01
N GLN A 23 -11.24 -9.34 -6.76
CA GLN A 23 -12.30 -8.88 -5.84
C GLN A 23 -13.04 -7.65 -6.36
N TRP A 24 -12.33 -6.70 -6.96
CA TRP A 24 -12.94 -5.46 -7.45
C TRP A 24 -13.23 -5.47 -8.95
N GLU A 25 -13.08 -6.63 -9.60
CA GLU A 25 -13.32 -6.83 -11.02
C GLU A 25 -12.58 -5.80 -11.89
N LEU A 26 -11.34 -5.47 -11.51
CA LEU A 26 -10.56 -4.45 -12.21
C LEU A 26 -10.13 -4.97 -13.59
N LYS A 27 -10.29 -4.15 -14.63
CA LYS A 27 -9.87 -4.48 -16.00
C LYS A 27 -8.65 -3.66 -16.37
N LYS A 28 -7.68 -4.31 -17.03
CA LYS A 28 -6.51 -3.60 -17.57
C LYS A 28 -6.97 -2.66 -18.68
N ASN A 29 -6.54 -1.41 -18.63
CA ASN A 29 -6.85 -0.41 -19.64
C ASN A 29 -5.67 -0.19 -20.62
N SER A 30 -5.88 0.65 -21.63
CA SER A 30 -4.86 1.00 -22.64
C SER A 30 -3.65 1.77 -22.06
N ARG A 31 -3.80 2.36 -20.87
CA ARG A 31 -2.77 3.08 -20.12
C ARG A 31 -1.99 2.16 -19.17
N ASN A 32 -2.11 0.83 -19.32
CA ASN A 32 -1.36 -0.17 -18.57
C ASN A 32 -1.56 -0.18 -17.05
N PHE A 33 -2.68 0.35 -16.54
CA PHE A 33 -3.14 0.12 -15.18
C PHE A 33 -4.52 -0.56 -15.17
N PHE A 34 -4.95 -1.06 -14.02
CA PHE A 34 -6.23 -1.74 -13.85
C PHE A 34 -7.24 -0.77 -13.27
N SER A 35 -8.47 -0.76 -13.76
CA SER A 35 -9.52 0.10 -13.20
C SER A 35 -10.90 -0.52 -13.25
N ASN A 36 -11.75 -0.05 -12.34
CA ASN A 36 -13.19 -0.23 -12.38
C ASN A 36 -13.85 1.13 -12.09
N LYS A 37 -14.48 1.71 -13.11
CA LYS A 37 -15.07 3.04 -13.04
C LYS A 37 -16.26 3.11 -12.08
N GLU A 38 -17.03 2.03 -11.97
CA GLU A 38 -18.19 1.96 -11.06
C GLU A 38 -17.74 1.93 -9.61
N LYS A 39 -16.69 1.14 -9.32
CA LYS A 39 -16.06 1.06 -7.99
C LYS A 39 -15.18 2.27 -7.68
N LYS A 40 -14.82 3.08 -8.68
CA LYS A 40 -13.89 4.22 -8.57
C LYS A 40 -12.51 3.81 -8.01
N ILE A 41 -12.04 2.65 -8.44
CA ILE A 41 -10.74 2.09 -8.03
C ILE A 41 -9.84 2.01 -9.25
N ASN A 42 -8.62 2.52 -9.09
CA ASN A 42 -7.50 2.31 -10.01
C ASN A 42 -6.39 1.57 -9.27
N LEU A 43 -5.69 0.67 -9.95
CA LEU A 43 -4.57 -0.09 -9.39
C LEU A 43 -3.43 -0.18 -10.40
N ILE A 44 -2.22 0.17 -9.95
CA ILE A 44 -0.99 -0.01 -10.71
C ILE A 44 -0.01 -0.93 -9.99
N ILE A 45 0.64 -1.81 -10.75
CA ILE A 45 1.76 -2.63 -10.28
C ILE A 45 3.04 -1.85 -10.53
N SER A 46 3.69 -1.37 -9.47
CA SER A 46 4.87 -0.50 -9.58
C SER A 46 6.17 -1.23 -9.87
N GLY A 47 6.25 -2.52 -9.53
CA GLY A 47 7.52 -3.19 -9.32
C GLY A 47 8.14 -2.87 -7.95
N ILE A 48 9.13 -3.66 -7.56
CA ILE A 48 9.80 -3.58 -6.26
C ILE A 48 10.73 -2.34 -6.22
N GLY A 49 10.79 -1.72 -5.05
CA GLY A 49 11.71 -0.63 -4.73
C GLY A 49 11.10 0.77 -4.87
N LYS A 50 11.58 1.68 -4.02
CA LYS A 50 11.08 3.05 -3.88
C LYS A 50 11.07 3.87 -5.18
N LYS A 51 12.06 3.72 -6.06
CA LYS A 51 12.08 4.46 -7.35
C LYS A 51 10.94 4.02 -8.27
N SER A 52 10.67 2.72 -8.30
CA SER A 52 9.61 2.13 -9.12
C SER A 52 8.24 2.55 -8.56
N ALA A 53 8.07 2.47 -7.23
CA ALA A 53 6.89 2.96 -6.53
C ALA A 53 6.61 4.45 -6.78
N GLU A 54 7.63 5.31 -6.68
CA GLU A 54 7.52 6.74 -6.94
C GLU A 54 7.03 7.02 -8.37
N LYS A 55 7.70 6.45 -9.38
CA LYS A 55 7.35 6.64 -10.79
C LYS A 55 5.94 6.16 -11.12
N ALA A 56 5.57 4.96 -10.65
CA ALA A 56 4.25 4.41 -10.89
C ALA A 56 3.15 5.23 -10.20
N THR A 57 3.43 5.76 -9.02
CA THR A 57 2.48 6.62 -8.29
C THR A 57 2.23 7.93 -9.04
N ILE A 58 3.29 8.58 -9.51
CA ILE A 58 3.22 9.81 -10.31
C ILE A 58 2.44 9.55 -11.60
N TYR A 59 2.83 8.51 -12.34
CA TYR A 59 2.15 8.13 -13.58
C TYR A 59 0.65 7.89 -13.36
N LEU A 60 0.28 7.13 -12.31
CA LEU A 60 -1.12 6.89 -12.00
C LEU A 60 -1.85 8.19 -11.62
N ALA A 61 -1.21 9.09 -10.87
CA ALA A 61 -1.79 10.39 -10.51
C ALA A 61 -2.09 11.26 -11.73
N GLU A 62 -1.22 11.25 -12.74
CA GLU A 62 -1.38 12.02 -13.98
C GLU A 62 -2.49 11.49 -14.88
N GLU A 63 -2.76 10.18 -14.84
CA GLU A 63 -3.79 9.52 -15.64
C GLU A 63 -5.17 9.48 -14.96
N THR A 64 -5.31 10.09 -13.77
CA THR A 64 -6.51 9.97 -12.92
C THR A 64 -6.96 11.33 -12.38
N ASP A 65 -8.14 11.38 -11.73
CA ASP A 65 -8.72 12.60 -11.17
C ASP A 65 -7.80 13.28 -10.13
N LYS A 66 -7.73 14.62 -10.19
CA LYS A 66 -6.87 15.43 -9.31
C LYS A 66 -7.24 15.32 -7.82
N ASN A 67 -8.45 14.88 -7.49
CA ASN A 67 -8.94 14.75 -6.11
C ASN A 67 -8.83 13.32 -5.56
N SER A 68 -8.07 12.44 -6.22
CA SER A 68 -7.92 11.04 -5.83
C SER A 68 -7.28 10.83 -4.46
N PHE A 69 -7.74 9.80 -3.76
CA PHE A 69 -7.02 9.19 -2.65
C PHE A 69 -5.90 8.28 -3.18
N PHE A 70 -4.86 8.08 -2.39
CA PHE A 70 -3.74 7.21 -2.70
C PHE A 70 -3.54 6.20 -1.59
N LEU A 71 -3.42 4.93 -1.95
CA LEU A 71 -3.21 3.85 -1.01
C LEU A 71 -2.10 2.91 -1.50
N ASN A 72 -1.03 2.78 -0.72
CA ASN A 72 -0.07 1.71 -0.92
C ASN A 72 -0.53 0.46 -0.18
N ILE A 73 -0.57 -0.67 -0.87
CA ILE A 73 -0.87 -1.98 -0.31
C ILE A 73 0.30 -2.89 -0.65
N GLY A 74 0.78 -3.64 0.34
CA GLY A 74 1.76 -4.68 0.07
C GLY A 74 2.13 -5.42 1.35
N ILE A 75 3.13 -6.27 1.24
CA ILE A 75 3.69 -6.96 2.40
C ILE A 75 4.77 -6.14 3.12
N ALA A 76 4.98 -6.44 4.39
CA ALA A 76 6.12 -5.94 5.16
C ALA A 76 6.59 -6.96 6.18
N GLY A 77 7.85 -6.85 6.57
CA GLY A 77 8.39 -7.58 7.71
C GLY A 77 8.20 -6.84 9.03
N HIS A 78 8.10 -7.56 10.13
CA HIS A 78 8.10 -6.99 11.48
C HIS A 78 8.75 -7.94 12.48
N LYS A 79 9.34 -7.42 13.56
CA LYS A 79 9.99 -8.27 14.56
C LYS A 79 9.02 -9.28 15.21
N ASP A 80 7.87 -8.80 15.66
CA ASP A 80 6.98 -9.52 16.59
C ASP A 80 5.54 -9.74 16.11
N TYR A 81 5.12 -9.15 14.99
CA TYR A 81 3.71 -9.24 14.55
C TYR A 81 3.42 -10.57 13.86
N LYS A 82 2.14 -10.97 13.90
CA LYS A 82 1.72 -12.27 13.37
C LYS A 82 1.70 -12.24 11.85
N LEU A 83 2.10 -13.33 11.21
CA LEU A 83 1.99 -13.45 9.75
C LEU A 83 0.54 -13.28 9.31
N GLY A 84 0.31 -12.52 8.24
CA GLY A 84 -1.02 -12.19 7.73
C GLY A 84 -1.74 -11.06 8.48
N GLU A 85 -1.17 -10.51 9.56
CA GLU A 85 -1.75 -9.38 10.27
C GLU A 85 -1.70 -8.11 9.41
N ILE A 86 -2.80 -7.37 9.31
CA ILE A 86 -2.87 -6.09 8.60
C ILE A 86 -2.58 -4.93 9.55
N ILE A 87 -1.67 -4.05 9.12
CA ILE A 87 -1.23 -2.89 9.88
C ILE A 87 -1.41 -1.64 9.02
N LEU A 88 -1.98 -0.60 9.61
CA LEU A 88 -2.04 0.73 9.03
C LEU A 88 -0.78 1.51 9.41
N VAL A 89 -0.11 2.10 8.43
CA VAL A 89 1.14 2.80 8.67
C VAL A 89 0.87 4.20 9.23
N SER A 90 1.40 4.49 10.43
CA SER A 90 1.27 5.82 11.08
C SER A 90 2.40 6.78 10.77
N LYS A 91 3.53 6.26 10.28
CA LYS A 91 4.72 7.03 9.91
C LYS A 91 5.54 6.22 8.92
N VAL A 92 6.02 6.84 7.84
CA VAL A 92 6.98 6.23 6.92
C VAL A 92 8.31 6.95 7.04
N ILE A 93 9.40 6.20 7.16
CA ILE A 93 10.77 6.70 7.27
C ILE A 93 11.58 6.11 6.12
N ASP A 94 12.20 6.95 5.30
CA ASP A 94 13.21 6.47 4.35
C ASP A 94 14.53 6.20 5.11
N ASN A 95 15.00 4.95 5.12
CA ASN A 95 16.20 4.61 5.88
C ASN A 95 17.47 5.34 5.38
N LYS A 96 17.54 5.71 4.10
CA LYS A 96 18.71 6.38 3.52
C LYS A 96 18.70 7.87 3.81
N THR A 97 17.59 8.55 3.53
CA THR A 97 17.51 10.01 3.68
C THR A 97 17.08 10.47 5.06
N LYS A 98 16.53 9.54 5.88
CA LYS A 98 15.92 9.80 7.18
C LYS A 98 14.67 10.70 7.14
N TYR A 99 14.24 11.12 5.95
CA TYR A 99 13.02 11.86 5.78
C TYR A 99 11.80 11.02 6.20
N SER A 100 10.82 11.68 6.81
CA SER A 100 9.62 11.04 7.33
C SER A 100 8.34 11.64 6.77
N TRP A 101 7.37 10.79 6.45
CA TRP A 101 6.00 11.17 6.12
C TRP A 101 5.04 10.70 7.22
N TYR A 102 3.99 11.49 7.45
CA TYR A 102 2.99 11.25 8.49
C TYR A 102 1.58 11.23 7.85
N PRO A 103 1.02 10.03 7.61
CA PRO A 103 -0.36 9.88 7.14
C PRO A 103 -1.33 10.29 8.25
N SER A 104 -2.38 11.03 7.87
CA SER A 104 -3.42 11.49 8.82
C SER A 104 -4.74 10.80 8.52
N LEU A 105 -5.16 9.86 9.36
CA LEU A 105 -6.46 9.20 9.16
C LEU A 105 -7.59 10.08 9.73
N LEU A 106 -8.59 10.41 8.92
CA LEU A 106 -9.69 11.32 9.29
C LEU A 106 -10.81 10.65 10.13
N TRP A 107 -10.69 9.35 10.41
CA TRP A 107 -11.68 8.60 11.18
C TRP A 107 -11.01 7.57 12.10
N LYS A 108 -11.82 6.97 12.99
CA LYS A 108 -11.37 5.90 13.88
C LYS A 108 -11.36 4.57 13.13
N THR A 109 -10.28 3.79 13.31
CA THR A 109 -10.15 2.44 12.76
C THR A 109 -9.72 1.46 13.85
N LYS A 110 -10.16 0.21 13.72
CA LYS A 110 -9.69 -0.91 14.56
C LYS A 110 -8.37 -1.52 14.06
N ILE A 111 -7.91 -1.14 12.86
CA ILE A 111 -6.64 -1.63 12.32
C ILE A 111 -5.50 -1.07 13.18
N LYS A 112 -4.64 -1.96 13.66
CA LYS A 112 -3.47 -1.58 14.46
C LYS A 112 -2.56 -0.65 13.65
N LYS A 113 -1.96 0.34 14.32
CA LYS A 113 -1.05 1.29 13.70
C LYS A 113 0.39 1.02 14.10
N ASN A 114 1.34 1.13 13.17
CA ASN A 114 2.76 1.14 13.48
C ASN A 114 3.55 2.02 12.48
N SER A 115 4.75 2.44 12.89
CA SER A 115 5.73 3.07 12.02
C SER A 115 6.30 2.06 11.01
N LEU A 116 6.81 2.58 9.90
CA LEU A 116 7.42 1.82 8.82
C LEU A 116 8.73 2.45 8.39
N ILE A 117 9.73 1.62 8.15
CA ILE A 117 11.04 1.99 7.62
C ILE A 117 11.19 1.37 6.23
N THR A 118 11.30 2.21 5.20
CA THR A 118 11.60 1.76 3.84
C THR A 118 13.10 1.60 3.67
N VAL A 119 13.53 0.41 3.27
CA VAL A 119 14.93 0.03 3.06
C VAL A 119 15.22 -0.24 1.58
N GLY A 120 16.50 -0.18 1.20
CA GLY A 120 16.92 -0.45 -0.18
C GLY A 120 17.05 -1.94 -0.52
N PHE A 121 17.15 -2.80 0.49
CA PHE A 121 17.33 -4.24 0.34
C PHE A 121 16.53 -4.98 1.42
N PRO A 122 16.10 -6.22 1.15
CA PRO A 122 15.39 -7.04 2.13
C PRO A 122 16.13 -7.16 3.45
N LYS A 123 15.39 -7.12 4.56
CA LYS A 123 15.93 -7.36 5.90
C LYS A 123 15.63 -8.79 6.32
N ILE A 124 16.62 -9.42 6.94
CA ILE A 124 16.49 -10.76 7.55
C ILE A 124 16.28 -10.64 9.07
N LYS A 125 16.78 -9.54 9.67
CA LYS A 125 16.69 -9.25 11.10
C LYS A 125 16.04 -7.88 11.32
N TYR A 126 15.06 -7.86 12.21
CA TYR A 126 14.30 -6.67 12.60
C TYR A 126 14.73 -6.22 14.00
N THR A 127 15.31 -5.02 14.10
CA THR A 127 15.89 -4.52 15.35
C THR A 127 15.00 -3.51 16.06
N THR A 128 14.07 -2.87 15.37
CA THR A 128 13.12 -1.91 15.94
C THR A 128 11.69 -2.42 15.91
N ASP A 129 10.82 -1.81 16.70
CA ASP A 129 9.36 -1.96 16.61
C ASP A 129 8.82 -1.11 15.45
N SER A 130 9.16 -1.54 14.23
CA SER A 130 8.74 -0.89 12.99
C SER A 130 8.53 -1.93 11.91
N LEU A 131 7.62 -1.64 10.99
CA LEU A 131 7.48 -2.39 9.75
C LEU A 131 8.68 -2.11 8.84
N TYR A 132 9.04 -3.06 7.99
CA TYR A 132 10.07 -2.89 6.98
C TYR A 132 9.54 -3.29 5.61
N ASP A 133 9.67 -2.39 4.66
CA ASP A 133 9.33 -2.61 3.24
C ASP A 133 10.39 -2.00 2.32
N MET A 134 10.14 -2.01 1.01
CA MET A 134 11.04 -1.43 0.03
C MET A 134 10.41 -0.31 -0.81
N GLU A 135 9.14 0.02 -0.62
CA GLU A 135 8.35 0.86 -1.53
C GLU A 135 7.75 2.12 -0.91
N ALA A 136 7.30 2.06 0.36
CA ALA A 136 6.41 3.07 0.91
C ALA A 136 6.98 4.49 0.82
N SER A 137 8.27 4.71 1.12
CA SER A 137 8.87 6.06 1.00
C SER A 137 8.77 6.62 -0.41
N GLY A 138 8.95 5.79 -1.44
CA GLY A 138 8.80 6.18 -2.84
C GLY A 138 7.37 6.50 -3.21
N PHE A 139 6.43 5.65 -2.79
CA PHE A 139 5.00 5.91 -2.94
C PHE A 139 4.58 7.24 -2.30
N PHE A 140 4.97 7.49 -1.04
CA PHE A 140 4.66 8.75 -0.36
C PHE A 140 5.31 9.94 -1.05
N LYS A 141 6.55 9.81 -1.52
CA LYS A 141 7.23 10.87 -2.28
C LYS A 141 6.46 11.24 -3.55
N GLY A 142 5.96 10.26 -4.30
CA GLY A 142 5.16 10.50 -5.50
C GLY A 142 3.78 11.07 -5.20
N ALA A 143 3.02 10.42 -4.30
CA ALA A 143 1.63 10.79 -4.02
C ALA A 143 1.51 12.18 -3.35
N ARG A 144 2.46 12.55 -2.49
CA ARG A 144 2.42 13.83 -1.74
C ARG A 144 2.68 15.06 -2.59
N VAL A 145 3.04 14.89 -3.87
CA VAL A 145 3.03 15.97 -4.88
C VAL A 145 1.59 16.36 -5.25
N TYR A 146 0.65 15.40 -5.22
CA TYR A 146 -0.72 15.58 -5.71
C TYR A 146 -1.78 15.66 -4.61
N ALA A 147 -1.49 15.11 -3.42
CA ALA A 147 -2.49 14.94 -2.37
C ALA A 147 -1.98 15.23 -0.95
N GLY A 148 -2.88 15.74 -0.11
CA GLY A 148 -2.69 16.01 1.31
C GLY A 148 -2.43 14.75 2.17
N PRO A 149 -1.89 14.88 3.40
CA PRO A 149 -1.58 13.72 4.25
C PRO A 149 -2.83 12.92 4.64
N GLU A 150 -4.00 13.54 4.55
CA GLU A 150 -5.30 12.92 4.77
C GLU A 150 -5.73 11.97 3.64
N LYS A 151 -5.15 12.14 2.45
CA LYS A 151 -5.48 11.36 1.25
C LYS A 151 -4.44 10.32 0.86
N VAL A 152 -3.29 10.28 1.52
CA VAL A 152 -2.20 9.37 1.18
C VAL A 152 -1.95 8.42 2.34
N GLN A 153 -2.25 7.14 2.14
CA GLN A 153 -2.27 6.13 3.19
C GLN A 153 -1.50 4.89 2.75
N CYS A 154 -1.11 4.07 3.72
CA CYS A 154 -0.36 2.85 3.46
C CYS A 154 -0.76 1.78 4.45
N ILE A 155 -1.07 0.59 3.93
CA ILE A 155 -1.33 -0.60 4.72
C ILE A 155 -0.33 -1.67 4.35
N LYS A 156 0.08 -2.44 5.34
CA LYS A 156 0.98 -3.57 5.15
C LYS A 156 0.45 -4.82 5.81
N ILE A 157 0.67 -5.95 5.14
CA ILE A 157 0.36 -7.26 5.68
C ILE A 157 1.66 -7.95 6.06
N ILE A 158 1.75 -8.48 7.27
CA ILE A 158 2.99 -9.05 7.78
C ILE A 158 3.32 -10.34 7.03
N SER A 159 4.43 -10.37 6.30
CA SER A 159 4.85 -11.54 5.53
C SER A 159 5.89 -12.40 6.22
N ASP A 160 6.66 -11.81 7.10
CA ASP A 160 7.78 -12.44 7.76
C ASP A 160 8.13 -11.71 9.05
N ASN A 161 8.78 -12.44 9.95
CA ASN A 161 9.15 -11.96 11.27
C ASN A 161 10.35 -12.74 11.82
N LYS A 162 10.74 -12.47 13.07
CA LYS A 162 11.89 -13.15 13.69
C LYS A 162 11.77 -14.68 13.74
N LYS A 163 10.55 -15.23 13.68
CA LYS A 163 10.25 -16.67 13.73
C LYS A 163 10.07 -17.29 12.33
N SER A 164 9.83 -16.47 11.30
CA SER A 164 9.61 -16.93 9.93
C SER A 164 10.29 -15.98 8.97
N SER A 165 11.40 -16.44 8.38
CA SER A 165 12.24 -15.64 7.47
C SER A 165 11.53 -15.24 6.18
N ILE A 166 11.92 -14.09 5.63
CA ILE A 166 11.53 -13.61 4.30
C ILE A 166 11.84 -14.64 3.19
N LEU A 167 12.86 -15.49 3.39
CA LEU A 167 13.24 -16.55 2.45
C LEU A 167 12.17 -17.65 2.32
N ASN A 168 11.26 -17.75 3.29
CA ASN A 168 10.18 -18.74 3.31
C ASN A 168 8.88 -18.23 2.67
N ILE A 169 8.89 -17.02 2.12
CA ILE A 169 7.74 -16.41 1.45
C ILE A 169 7.62 -16.97 0.03
N SER A 170 6.39 -17.29 -0.37
CA SER A 170 6.07 -17.71 -1.74
C SER A 170 4.94 -16.85 -2.31
N SER A 171 4.78 -16.85 -3.64
CA SER A 171 3.69 -16.12 -4.30
C SER A 171 2.32 -16.51 -3.74
N LYS A 172 2.09 -17.81 -3.53
CA LYS A 172 0.84 -18.35 -3.00
C LYS A 172 0.54 -17.84 -1.58
N LYS A 173 1.56 -17.71 -0.72
CA LYS A 173 1.38 -17.15 0.63
C LYS A 173 0.98 -15.67 0.57
N ILE A 174 1.65 -14.89 -0.28
CA ILE A 174 1.35 -13.46 -0.47
C ILE A 174 -0.09 -13.28 -0.97
N GLU A 175 -0.47 -14.01 -2.02
CA GLU A 175 -1.82 -13.97 -2.57
C GLU A 175 -2.87 -14.32 -1.50
N ASN A 176 -2.62 -15.38 -0.73
CA ASN A 176 -3.52 -15.81 0.34
C ASN A 176 -3.65 -14.77 1.47
N TRP A 177 -2.54 -14.15 1.89
CA TRP A 177 -2.58 -13.12 2.93
C TRP A 177 -3.34 -11.88 2.49
N ILE A 178 -3.16 -11.45 1.24
CA ILE A 178 -3.90 -10.32 0.67
C ILE A 178 -5.38 -10.68 0.55
N HIS A 179 -5.69 -11.85 -0.02
CA HIS A 179 -7.06 -12.36 -0.15
C HIS A 179 -7.79 -12.40 1.21
N THR A 180 -7.16 -12.97 2.24
CA THR A 180 -7.77 -13.10 3.58
C THR A 180 -8.06 -11.75 4.23
N ASN A 181 -7.28 -10.71 3.89
CA ASN A 181 -7.50 -9.35 4.39
C ASN A 181 -8.38 -8.50 3.48
N ALA A 182 -8.80 -9.01 2.31
CA ALA A 182 -9.41 -8.18 1.28
C ALA A 182 -10.75 -7.56 1.71
N ASN A 183 -11.51 -8.21 2.61
CA ASN A 183 -12.69 -7.63 3.26
C ASN A 183 -12.37 -6.45 4.19
N ILE A 184 -11.23 -6.49 4.90
CA ILE A 184 -10.79 -5.39 5.77
C ILE A 184 -10.32 -4.22 4.90
N ILE A 185 -9.59 -4.51 3.83
CA ILE A 185 -9.15 -3.52 2.84
C ILE A 185 -10.35 -2.84 2.20
N ASP A 186 -11.37 -3.59 1.80
CA ASP A 186 -12.60 -3.06 1.20
C ASP A 186 -13.33 -2.10 2.14
N LYS A 187 -13.51 -2.50 3.41
CA LYS A 187 -14.10 -1.62 4.43
C LYS A 187 -13.32 -0.31 4.60
N LEU A 188 -11.98 -0.39 4.61
CA LEU A 188 -11.14 0.80 4.71
C LEU A 188 -11.31 1.71 3.48
N ILE A 189 -11.34 1.15 2.27
CA ILE A 189 -11.53 1.90 1.03
C ILE A 189 -12.91 2.57 0.99
N ASN A 190 -13.95 1.86 1.42
CA ASN A 190 -15.29 2.43 1.49
C ASN A 190 -15.37 3.64 2.44
N GLU A 191 -14.58 3.69 3.51
CA GLU A 191 -14.48 4.89 4.35
C GLU A 191 -13.80 6.07 3.61
N PHE A 192 -12.74 5.84 2.81
CA PHE A 192 -12.14 6.90 1.98
C PHE A 192 -13.13 7.47 0.97
N LEU A 193 -13.97 6.62 0.38
CA LEU A 193 -14.90 7.05 -0.67
C LEU A 193 -16.15 7.80 -0.14
N LYS A 194 -16.39 7.80 1.18
CA LYS A 194 -17.50 8.51 1.84
C LYS A 194 -17.19 9.97 2.15
N ILE A 195 -15.92 10.30 2.38
CA ILE A 195 -15.41 11.65 2.71
C ILE A 195 -15.11 12.35 1.41
#